data_AF-A0A183FIW4-F1
#
_entry.id   AF-A0A183FIW4-F1
#
_cell.length_a   1.000
_cell.length_b   1.000
_cell.length_c   1.000
_cell.angle_alpha   90.00
_cell.angle_beta   90.00
_cell.angle_gamma   90.00
#
_symmetry.space_group_name_H-M   'P 1'
#
loop_
_entity.id
_entity.type
_entity.pdbx_description
1 polymer ?
#
loop_
_entity_poly.entity_id
_entity_poly.type
_entity_poly.pdbx_seq_one_letter_code
_entity_poly.pdbx_strand_id
1 'polypeptide(L)'
;LFQKTAPDGTETISAHPARFSPEDKYSKYRVLIKKRFGVLAMLFWEWRRIVRQKIRNSVPRSKLTYQQWSHRRLIIAFVMFFVGWKAFGVTLTDMLLWTEDEATCEGHMLTPAEGRKRRLVADLVL
;
A
#
# COMPACT_ATOMS: atom_id res chain seq x y z
N LEU A 1 -43.35 21.29 -31.92
CA LEU A 1 -44.08 20.60 -30.83
C LEU A 1 -43.35 19.30 -30.53
N PHE A 2 -42.98 19.06 -29.26
CA PHE A 2 -42.38 17.77 -28.86
C PHE A 2 -43.43 16.67 -29.02
N GLN A 3 -43.12 15.62 -29.77
CA GLN A 3 -44.01 14.45 -29.87
C GLN A 3 -43.87 13.62 -28.59
N LYS A 4 -44.99 13.36 -27.91
CA LYS A 4 -45.02 12.63 -26.62
C LYS A 4 -45.04 11.12 -26.80
N THR A 5 -45.50 10.66 -27.95
CA THR A 5 -45.65 9.25 -28.30
C THR A 5 -44.82 8.94 -29.54
N ALA A 6 -44.10 7.83 -29.47
CA ALA A 6 -43.39 7.25 -30.60
C ALA A 6 -44.40 6.60 -31.57
N PRO A 7 -44.01 6.34 -32.84
CA PRO A 7 -44.85 5.60 -33.78
C PRO A 7 -45.25 4.20 -33.27
N ASP A 8 -44.44 3.61 -32.38
CA ASP A 8 -44.72 2.32 -31.75
C ASP A 8 -45.68 2.42 -30.54
N GLY A 9 -46.20 3.61 -30.26
CA GLY A 9 -47.09 3.88 -29.12
C GLY A 9 -46.39 4.03 -27.77
N THR A 10 -45.07 3.85 -27.69
CA THR A 10 -44.28 4.06 -26.46
C THR A 10 -44.10 5.55 -26.16
N GLU A 11 -43.99 5.92 -24.90
CA GLU A 11 -43.66 7.30 -24.50
C GLU A 11 -42.26 7.70 -24.95
N THR A 12 -42.09 8.93 -25.42
CA THR A 12 -40.79 9.46 -25.84
C THR A 12 -39.99 9.92 -24.62
N ILE A 13 -38.70 9.54 -24.58
CA ILE A 13 -37.76 9.97 -23.54
C ILE A 13 -36.67 10.85 -24.16
N SER A 14 -36.04 11.69 -23.33
CA SER A 14 -34.88 12.47 -23.79
C SER A 14 -33.74 11.54 -24.19
N ALA A 15 -33.18 11.74 -25.38
CA ALA A 15 -32.01 10.99 -25.84
C ALA A 15 -30.72 11.36 -25.07
N HIS A 16 -30.71 12.51 -24.38
CA HIS A 16 -29.57 12.93 -23.59
C HIS A 16 -29.47 12.13 -22.28
N PRO A 17 -28.26 11.73 -21.88
CA PRO A 17 -28.06 11.04 -20.60
C PRO A 17 -28.34 11.99 -19.43
N ALA A 18 -28.62 11.41 -18.26
CA ALA A 18 -28.76 12.18 -17.03
C ALA A 18 -27.48 12.98 -16.71
N ARG A 19 -27.65 14.25 -16.32
CA ARG A 19 -26.54 15.14 -15.97
C ARG A 19 -25.75 14.59 -14.78
N PHE A 20 -24.42 14.64 -14.88
CA PHE A 20 -23.54 14.28 -13.77
C PHE A 20 -23.62 15.32 -12.64
N SER A 21 -23.76 14.84 -11.41
CA SER A 21 -23.69 15.66 -10.19
C SER A 21 -22.65 15.05 -9.25
N PRO A 22 -21.69 15.85 -8.74
CA PRO A 22 -20.60 15.35 -7.89
C PRO A 22 -21.09 14.79 -6.56
N GLU A 23 -22.21 15.29 -6.03
CA GLU A 23 -22.77 14.79 -4.77
C GLU A 23 -23.58 13.51 -4.93
N ASP A 24 -24.27 13.34 -6.07
CA ASP A 24 -25.09 12.16 -6.39
C ASP A 24 -25.98 11.67 -5.21
N LYS A 25 -26.85 12.57 -4.73
CA LYS A 25 -27.74 12.38 -3.55
C LYS A 25 -28.53 11.06 -3.59
N TYR A 26 -28.96 10.62 -4.78
CA TYR A 26 -29.77 9.41 -4.97
C TYR A 26 -28.95 8.15 -5.34
N SER A 27 -27.62 8.20 -5.20
CA SER A 27 -26.72 7.07 -5.47
C SER A 27 -27.13 5.77 -4.76
N LYS A 28 -27.58 5.86 -3.49
CA LYS A 28 -28.03 4.71 -2.70
C LYS A 28 -29.24 4.00 -3.35
N TYR A 29 -30.24 4.77 -3.78
CA TYR A 29 -31.46 4.24 -4.39
C TYR A 29 -31.16 3.62 -5.76
N ARG A 30 -30.33 4.28 -6.59
CA ARG A 30 -29.92 3.75 -7.90
C ARG A 30 -29.22 2.39 -7.77
N VAL A 31 -28.38 2.21 -6.75
CA VAL A 31 -27.71 0.94 -6.49
C VAL A 31 -28.71 -0.12 -5.99
N LEU A 32 -29.63 0.25 -5.10
CA LEU A 32 -30.65 -0.66 -4.57
C LEU A 32 -31.56 -1.20 -5.68
N ILE A 33 -31.98 -0.36 -6.63
CA ILE A 33 -32.75 -0.76 -7.81
C ILE A 33 -31.94 -1.75 -8.67
N LYS A 34 -30.67 -1.43 -8.98
CA LYS A 34 -29.79 -2.33 -9.76
C LYS A 34 -29.58 -3.69 -9.10
N LYS A 35 -29.55 -3.74 -7.76
CA LYS A 35 -29.49 -5.00 -6.99
C LYS A 35 -30.78 -5.80 -7.13
N ARG A 36 -31.95 -5.15 -6.99
CA ARG A 36 -33.26 -5.80 -7.11
C ARG A 36 -33.44 -6.50 -8.46
N PHE A 37 -32.95 -5.88 -9.54
CA PHE A 37 -33.06 -6.42 -10.89
C PHE A 37 -31.89 -7.32 -11.31
N GLY A 38 -30.94 -7.64 -10.42
CA GLY A 38 -29.81 -8.51 -10.75
C GLY A 38 -28.82 -7.95 -11.80
N VAL A 39 -28.96 -6.67 -12.19
CA VAL A 39 -28.12 -6.00 -13.22
C VAL A 39 -26.76 -5.59 -12.65
N LEU A 40 -26.60 -5.61 -11.33
CA LEU A 40 -25.33 -5.34 -10.69
C LEU A 40 -24.41 -6.58 -10.87
N ALA A 41 -23.27 -6.44 -11.54
CA ALA A 41 -22.24 -7.49 -11.55
C ALA A 41 -21.51 -7.49 -10.19
N MET A 42 -21.75 -8.51 -9.35
CA MET A 42 -21.88 -8.30 -7.88
C MET A 42 -20.96 -9.10 -6.95
N LEU A 43 -19.67 -9.28 -7.26
CA LEU A 43 -18.72 -9.66 -6.19
C LEU A 43 -17.53 -8.73 -6.14
N PHE A 44 -16.66 -8.80 -7.15
CA PHE A 44 -15.44 -8.01 -7.18
C PHE A 44 -15.70 -6.49 -7.20
N TRP A 45 -16.63 -6.03 -8.03
CA TRP A 45 -16.95 -4.61 -8.20
C TRP A 45 -17.66 -4.01 -6.98
N GLU A 46 -18.35 -4.85 -6.21
CA GLU A 46 -19.04 -4.42 -5.01
C GLU A 46 -18.09 -4.23 -3.85
N TRP A 47 -17.20 -5.20 -3.66
CA TRP A 47 -16.09 -5.10 -2.71
C TRP A 47 -15.24 -3.86 -2.98
N ARG A 48 -14.84 -3.65 -4.24
CA ARG A 48 -14.07 -2.46 -4.64
C ARG A 48 -14.81 -1.15 -4.34
N ARG A 49 -16.14 -1.09 -4.54
CA ARG A 49 -16.95 0.10 -4.23
C ARG A 49 -17.00 0.37 -2.72
N ILE A 50 -17.27 -0.66 -1.92
CA ILE A 50 -17.33 -0.57 -0.46
C ILE A 50 -15.99 -0.11 0.09
N VAL A 51 -14.90 -0.72 -0.35
CA VAL A 51 -13.53 -0.35 0.05
C VAL A 51 -13.26 1.11 -0.29
N ARG A 52 -13.52 1.57 -1.52
CA ARG A 52 -13.31 2.98 -1.89
C ARG A 52 -14.16 3.95 -1.08
N GLN A 53 -15.42 3.62 -0.82
CA GLN A 53 -16.28 4.48 0.00
C GLN A 53 -15.78 4.52 1.44
N LYS A 54 -15.35 3.38 1.98
CA LYS A 54 -14.75 3.30 3.31
C LYS A 54 -13.46 4.12 3.38
N ILE A 55 -12.55 3.98 2.42
CA ILE A 55 -11.32 4.81 2.33
C ILE A 55 -11.67 6.30 2.30
N ARG A 56 -12.63 6.71 1.47
CA ARG A 56 -13.01 8.12 1.34
C ARG A 56 -13.67 8.68 2.60
N ASN A 57 -14.42 7.86 3.34
CA ASN A 57 -15.08 8.27 4.57
C ASN A 57 -14.15 8.18 5.78
N SER A 58 -13.18 7.27 5.77
CA SER A 58 -12.23 7.05 6.86
C SER A 58 -11.06 8.03 6.85
N VAL A 59 -10.70 8.58 5.69
CA VAL A 59 -9.62 9.57 5.58
C VAL A 59 -10.22 10.97 5.53
N PRO A 60 -10.13 11.79 6.60
CA PRO A 60 -10.53 13.18 6.51
C PRO A 60 -9.70 13.88 5.43
N ARG A 61 -10.36 14.60 4.51
CA ARG A 61 -9.66 15.48 3.56
C ARG A 61 -9.18 16.75 4.27
N SER A 62 -8.15 16.63 5.10
CA SER A 62 -7.41 17.80 5.55
C SER A 62 -6.54 18.31 4.40
N LYS A 63 -6.68 19.57 4.00
CA LYS A 63 -5.69 20.21 3.10
C LYS A 63 -4.39 20.34 3.89
N LEU A 64 -3.42 19.45 3.64
CA LEU A 64 -2.11 19.52 4.27
C LEU A 64 -1.40 20.79 3.81
N THR A 65 -0.94 21.60 4.76
CA THR A 65 -0.03 22.71 4.45
C THR A 65 1.30 22.14 3.99
N TYR A 66 1.98 22.81 3.05
CA TYR A 66 3.30 22.38 2.57
C TYR A 66 4.30 22.12 3.70
N GLN A 67 4.29 22.98 4.74
CA GLN A 67 5.09 22.81 5.95
C GLN A 67 4.80 21.48 6.67
N GLN A 68 3.52 21.09 6.81
CA GLN A 68 3.16 19.83 7.45
C GLN A 68 3.61 18.62 6.60
N TRP A 69 3.58 18.73 5.28
CA TRP A 69 4.06 17.68 4.39
C TRP A 69 5.58 17.54 4.44
N SER A 70 6.32 18.65 4.46
CA SER A 70 7.78 18.63 4.59
C SER A 70 8.23 18.05 5.92
N HIS A 71 7.58 18.42 7.04
CA HIS A 71 7.85 17.84 8.36
C HIS A 71 7.59 16.34 8.40
N ARG A 72 6.47 15.87 7.82
CA ARG A 72 6.18 14.43 7.73
C ARG A 72 7.24 13.69 6.91
N ARG A 73 7.68 14.28 5.79
CA ARG A 73 8.74 13.69 4.95
C ARG A 73 10.07 13.59 5.69
N LEU A 74 10.45 14.62 6.45
CA LEU A 74 11.67 14.61 7.27
C LEU A 74 11.60 13.55 8.37
N ILE A 75 10.47 13.43 9.07
CA ILE A 75 10.27 12.41 10.11
C ILE A 75 10.36 11.01 9.50
N ILE A 76 9.69 10.77 8.36
CA ILE A 76 9.73 9.47 7.68
C ILE A 76 11.16 9.14 7.23
N ALA A 77 11.88 10.11 6.65
CA ALA A 77 13.27 9.92 6.24
C ALA A 77 14.19 9.62 7.43
N PHE A 78 14.00 10.31 8.56
CA PHE A 78 14.75 10.08 9.79
C PHE A 78 14.50 8.66 10.33
N VAL A 79 13.24 8.22 10.42
CA VAL A 79 12.91 6.86 10.89
C VAL A 79 13.48 5.81 9.95
N MET A 80 13.30 5.97 8.63
CA MET A 80 13.84 5.04 7.63
C MET A 80 15.36 4.96 7.68
N PHE A 81 16.05 6.05 8.01
CA PHE A 81 17.51 6.05 8.17
C PHE A 81 17.96 5.14 9.31
N PHE A 82 17.36 5.19 10.49
CA PHE A 82 17.74 4.32 11.61
C PHE A 82 17.38 2.84 11.37
N VAL A 83 16.24 2.59 10.75
CA VAL A 83 15.84 1.22 10.38
C VAL A 83 16.81 0.64 9.34
N GLY A 84 17.13 1.42 8.30
CA GLY A 84 18.10 1.04 7.28
C GLY A 84 19.51 0.86 7.85
N TRP A 85 19.96 1.78 8.71
CA TRP A 85 21.26 1.70 9.37
C TRP A 85 21.39 0.46 10.25
N LYS A 86 20.34 0.13 11.02
CA LYS A 86 20.32 -1.07 11.86
C LYS A 86 20.39 -2.34 11.01
N ALA A 87 19.61 -2.42 9.94
CA ALA A 87 19.63 -3.56 9.02
C ALA A 87 21.01 -3.70 8.35
N PHE A 88 21.58 -2.58 7.90
CA PHE A 88 22.90 -2.53 7.29
C PHE A 88 23.99 -3.03 8.25
N GLY A 89 23.98 -2.57 9.50
CA GLY A 89 24.94 -3.02 10.51
C GLY A 89 24.88 -4.52 10.78
N VAL A 90 23.66 -5.08 10.86
CA VAL A 90 23.48 -6.54 11.01
C VAL A 90 24.03 -7.28 9.79
N THR A 91 23.64 -6.87 8.58
CA THR A 91 24.11 -7.51 7.34
C THR A 91 25.63 -7.43 7.16
N LEU A 92 26.24 -6.31 7.55
CA LEU A 92 27.69 -6.13 7.47
C LEU A 92 28.41 -6.99 8.51
N THR A 93 27.85 -7.12 9.70
CA THR A 93 28.39 -7.99 10.76
C THR A 93 28.31 -9.46 10.35
N ASP A 94 27.16 -9.89 9.83
CA ASP A 94 26.97 -11.24 9.32
C ASP A 94 27.96 -11.53 8.18
N MET A 95 28.16 -10.60 7.24
CA MET A 95 29.13 -10.77 6.16
C MET A 95 30.58 -10.82 6.65
N LEU A 96 30.95 -10.01 7.66
CA LEU A 96 32.34 -9.86 8.11
C LEU A 96 32.78 -10.96 9.08
N LEU A 97 31.84 -11.51 9.87
CA LEU A 97 32.12 -12.54 10.89
C LEU A 97 31.73 -13.95 10.43
N TRP A 98 31.25 -14.12 9.20
CA TRP A 98 31.02 -15.43 8.62
C TRP A 98 32.34 -16.10 8.25
N THR A 99 32.60 -17.29 8.79
CA THR A 99 33.76 -18.09 8.44
C THR A 99 33.33 -19.52 8.15
N GLU A 100 34.02 -20.15 7.19
CA GLU A 100 33.81 -21.57 6.90
C GLU A 100 34.90 -22.38 7.59
N ASP A 101 34.51 -23.45 8.29
CA ASP A 101 35.46 -24.40 8.86
C ASP A 101 36.01 -25.32 7.78
N GLU A 102 37.33 -25.29 7.57
CA GLU A 102 38.02 -26.06 6.52
C GLU A 102 37.87 -27.59 6.65
N ALA A 103 37.59 -28.08 7.86
CA ALA A 103 37.49 -29.51 8.15
C ALA A 103 36.07 -30.09 8.02
N THR A 104 35.04 -29.29 8.29
CA THR A 104 33.62 -29.73 8.30
C THR A 104 32.82 -29.14 7.14
N CYS A 105 33.36 -28.13 6.43
CA CYS A 105 32.66 -27.34 5.41
C CYS A 105 31.33 -26.75 5.90
N GLU A 106 31.14 -26.63 7.22
CA GLU A 106 29.98 -25.98 7.81
C GLU A 106 30.33 -24.51 8.07
N GLY A 107 29.44 -23.61 7.67
CA GLY A 107 29.60 -22.18 7.95
C GLY A 107 29.06 -21.83 9.32
N HIS A 108 29.89 -21.21 10.16
CA HIS A 108 29.51 -20.77 11.50
C HIS A 108 29.91 -19.32 11.78
N MET A 109 29.24 -18.72 12.75
CA MET A 109 29.57 -17.36 13.21
C MET A 109 30.77 -17.40 14.15
N LEU A 110 31.75 -16.53 13.90
CA LEU A 110 32.95 -16.46 14.71
C LEU A 110 32.64 -16.07 16.17
N THR A 111 32.95 -16.95 17.12
CA THR A 111 32.72 -16.64 18.54
C THR A 111 33.75 -15.65 19.08
N PRO A 112 33.43 -14.82 20.10
CA PRO A 112 34.39 -13.90 20.71
C PRO A 112 35.64 -14.58 21.31
N ALA A 113 35.53 -15.86 21.67
CA ALA A 113 36.65 -16.67 22.16
C ALA A 113 37.62 -17.03 21.03
N GLU A 114 37.10 -17.47 19.87
CA GLU A 114 37.90 -17.75 18.67
C GLU A 114 38.58 -16.49 18.13
N GLY A 115 37.86 -15.37 18.07
CA GLY A 115 38.44 -14.09 17.64
C GLY A 115 39.57 -13.59 18.56
N ARG A 116 39.55 -13.92 19.86
CA ARG A 116 40.69 -13.64 20.77
C ARG A 116 41.86 -14.55 20.48
N LYS A 117 41.64 -15.85 20.25
CA LYS A 117 42.70 -16.80 19.90
C LYS A 117 43.40 -16.42 18.59
N ARG A 118 42.65 -16.02 17.56
CA ARG A 118 43.23 -15.57 16.27
C ARG A 118 44.14 -14.35 16.42
N ARG A 119 43.77 -13.39 17.27
CA ARG A 119 44.62 -12.23 17.58
C ARG A 119 45.92 -12.63 18.27
N LEU A 120 45.85 -13.48 19.28
CA LEU A 120 47.05 -13.98 19.97
C LEU A 120 47.99 -14.76 19.04
N VAL A 121 47.44 -15.54 18.10
CA VAL A 121 48.24 -16.23 17.08
C VAL A 121 48.88 -15.25 16.11
N ALA A 122 48.15 -14.23 15.66
CA ALA A 122 48.69 -13.20 14.76
C ALA A 122 49.84 -12.40 15.42
N ASP A 123 49.71 -12.04 16.70
CA ASP A 123 50.74 -11.34 17.46
C ASP A 123 51.99 -12.21 17.72
N LEU A 124 51.86 -13.54 17.69
CA LEU A 124 52.98 -14.50 17.82
C LEU A 124 53.72 -14.76 16.50
N VAL A 125 53.12 -14.42 15.36
CA VAL A 125 53.66 -14.66 14.01
C VAL A 125 54.36 -13.42 13.44
N LEU A 126 54.12 -12.24 14.03
CA LEU A 126 54.86 -10.99 13.78
C LEU A 126 56.13 -10.89 14.61
#